data_AF-A0A1S3AR53-F1
#
_entry.id   AF-A0A1S3AR53-F1
#
_cell.length_a   1.000
_cell.length_b   1.000
_cell.length_c   1.000
_cell.angle_alpha   90.00
_cell.angle_beta   90.00
_cell.angle_gamma   90.00
#
_symmetry.space_group_name_H-M   'P 1'
#
loop_
_entity.id
_entity.type
_entity.pdbx_description
1 polymer ?
#
loop_
_entity_poly.entity_id
_entity_poly.type
_entity_poly.pdbx_seq_one_letter_code
_entity_poly.pdbx_strand_id
1 'polypeptide(L)'
;LASGSAFLQEEVRRAGLPLPRPEGALPAPPPRDLLHIQEETERLAQELRGVRGNHQALRAQLHQLQLHAAVLGHGHGHGPLLAATPMDGPSDLTPLLQPPGTPHRDLRVNFVAGAVEPGKAAALERLLWRACRGFLIASFRETERQLEDP
;
A
#
# COMPACT_ATOMS: atom_id res chain seq x y z
N LEU A 1 20.01 -17.12 -24.69
CA LEU A 1 19.27 -18.40 -24.66
C LEU A 1 18.92 -18.88 -23.24
N ALA A 2 19.68 -18.55 -22.18
CA ALA A 2 19.45 -19.09 -20.81
C ALA A 2 18.63 -18.20 -19.84
N SER A 3 18.14 -17.02 -20.26
CA SER A 3 17.57 -16.05 -19.30
C SER A 3 16.17 -16.44 -18.79
N GLY A 4 15.34 -17.06 -19.63
CA GLY A 4 13.99 -17.51 -19.24
C GLY A 4 14.01 -18.71 -18.29
N SER A 5 14.76 -19.76 -18.64
CA SER A 5 14.83 -20.99 -17.85
C SER A 5 15.47 -20.79 -16.46
N ALA A 6 16.53 -19.99 -16.36
CA ALA A 6 17.15 -19.66 -15.08
C ALA A 6 16.22 -18.87 -14.15
N PHE A 7 15.42 -17.97 -14.72
CA PHE A 7 14.40 -17.23 -13.96
C PHE A 7 13.31 -18.15 -13.42
N LEU A 8 12.76 -19.03 -14.26
CA LEU A 8 11.74 -19.99 -13.83
C LEU A 8 12.25 -20.93 -12.74
N GLN A 9 13.47 -21.44 -12.88
CA GLN A 9 14.08 -22.29 -11.86
C GLN A 9 14.19 -21.58 -10.50
N GLU A 10 14.57 -20.30 -10.51
CA GLU A 10 14.63 -19.48 -9.30
C GLU A 10 13.25 -19.23 -8.70
N GLU A 11 12.23 -18.95 -9.52
CA GLU A 11 10.85 -18.75 -9.04
C GLU A 11 10.27 -20.04 -8.42
N VAL A 12 10.53 -21.20 -9.00
CA VAL A 12 10.11 -22.50 -8.44
C VAL A 12 10.82 -22.77 -7.11
N ARG A 13 12.13 -22.46 -7.03
CA ARG A 13 12.90 -22.56 -5.79
C ARG A 13 12.35 -21.61 -4.71
N ARG A 14 12.01 -20.37 -5.07
CA ARG A 14 11.37 -19.39 -4.17
C ARG A 14 10.00 -19.85 -3.67
N ALA A 15 9.24 -20.56 -4.51
CA ALA A 15 7.98 -21.16 -4.12
C ALA A 15 8.14 -22.39 -3.20
N GLY A 16 9.37 -22.82 -2.91
CA GLY A 16 9.63 -24.00 -2.09
C GLY A 16 9.29 -25.32 -2.77
N LEU A 17 9.10 -25.30 -4.09
CA LEU A 17 8.77 -26.49 -4.87
C LEU A 17 10.07 -27.23 -5.23
N PRO A 18 10.21 -28.52 -4.86
CA PRO A 18 11.39 -29.30 -5.23
C PRO A 18 11.35 -29.60 -6.72
N LEU A 19 12.40 -29.18 -7.45
CA LEU A 19 12.60 -29.59 -8.84
C LEU A 19 13.27 -30.98 -8.84
N PRO A 20 12.60 -32.03 -9.34
CA PRO A 20 13.23 -33.33 -9.48
C PRO A 20 14.42 -33.22 -10.44
N ARG A 21 15.55 -33.83 -10.08
CA ARG A 21 16.68 -33.93 -11.00
C ARG A 21 16.25 -34.84 -12.17
N PRO A 22 16.62 -34.51 -13.41
CA PRO A 22 16.33 -35.38 -14.55
C PRO A 22 17.02 -36.73 -14.32
N GLU A 23 16.23 -37.79 -14.22
CA GLU A 23 16.73 -39.16 -14.09
C GLU A 23 16.98 -39.73 -15.50
N GLY A 24 18.25 -39.99 -15.81
CA GLY A 24 18.66 -40.65 -17.05
C GLY A 24 19.08 -39.70 -18.18
N ALA A 25 19.69 -40.30 -19.21
CA ALA A 25 20.04 -39.60 -20.44
C ALA A 25 18.80 -39.53 -21.34
N LEU A 26 18.17 -38.34 -21.39
CA LEU A 26 17.08 -38.09 -22.33
C LEU A 26 17.65 -37.95 -23.75
N PRO A 27 17.05 -38.60 -24.77
CA PRO A 27 17.45 -38.39 -26.16
C PRO A 27 17.24 -36.92 -26.54
N ALA A 28 18.17 -36.37 -27.31
CA ALA A 28 18.10 -34.97 -27.73
C ALA A 28 16.81 -34.75 -28.56
N PRO A 29 15.93 -33.81 -28.15
CA PRO A 29 14.73 -33.51 -28.91
C PRO A 29 15.09 -32.90 -30.28
N PRO A 30 14.21 -33.05 -31.29
CA PRO A 30 14.43 -32.47 -32.61
C PRO A 30 14.44 -30.93 -32.53
N PRO A 31 15.08 -30.24 -33.50
CA PRO A 31 15.30 -28.79 -33.42
C PRO A 31 14.00 -27.97 -33.42
N ARG A 32 12.92 -28.45 -34.05
CA ARG A 32 11.61 -27.77 -34.02
C ARG A 32 11.00 -27.77 -32.62
N ASP A 33 11.11 -28.91 -31.93
CA ASP A 33 10.57 -29.05 -30.58
C ASP A 33 11.41 -28.24 -29.59
N LEU A 34 12.73 -28.17 -29.78
CA LEU A 34 13.60 -27.28 -29.00
C LEU A 34 13.18 -25.81 -29.11
N LEU A 35 12.93 -25.33 -30.32
CA LEU A 35 12.48 -23.95 -30.53
C LEU A 35 11.13 -23.69 -29.87
N HIS A 36 10.18 -24.61 -30.04
CA HIS A 36 8.86 -24.48 -29.42
C HIS A 36 8.95 -24.44 -27.89
N ILE A 37 9.73 -25.35 -27.28
CA ILE A 37 9.97 -25.36 -25.83
C ILE A 37 10.63 -24.05 -25.38
N GLN A 38 11.57 -23.52 -26.16
CA GLN A 38 12.22 -22.25 -25.83
C GLN A 38 11.23 -21.09 -25.85
N GLU A 39 10.42 -20.97 -26.90
CA GLU A 39 9.39 -19.93 -27.02
C GLU A 39 8.39 -19.99 -25.86
N GLU A 40 7.88 -21.18 -25.54
CA GLU A 40 6.97 -21.39 -24.40
C GLU A 40 7.64 -21.05 -23.06
N THR A 41 8.92 -21.40 -22.89
CA THR A 41 9.70 -21.06 -21.68
C THR A 41 9.86 -19.55 -21.53
N GLU A 42 10.17 -18.85 -22.62
CA GLU A 42 10.32 -17.39 -22.63
C GLU A 42 8.99 -16.69 -22.36
N ARG A 43 7.90 -17.17 -22.98
CA ARG A 43 6.54 -16.69 -22.73
C ARG A 43 6.14 -16.85 -21.27
N LEU A 44 6.31 -18.04 -20.70
CA LEU A 44 5.98 -18.30 -19.29
C LEU A 44 6.82 -17.44 -18.34
N ALA A 45 8.11 -17.26 -18.63
CA ALA A 45 8.97 -16.39 -17.84
C ALA A 45 8.48 -14.93 -17.87
N GLN A 46 7.97 -14.46 -19.02
CA GLN A 46 7.42 -13.12 -19.14
C GLN A 46 6.08 -12.97 -18.40
N GLU A 47 5.20 -13.95 -18.52
CA GLU A 47 3.92 -13.99 -17.79
C GLU A 47 4.16 -13.96 -16.27
N LEU A 48 5.07 -14.79 -15.75
CA LEU A 48 5.39 -14.81 -14.31
C LEU A 48 6.02 -13.51 -13.83
N ARG A 49 6.87 -12.86 -14.63
CA ARG A 49 7.37 -11.51 -14.29
C ARG A 49 6.24 -10.50 -14.18
N GLY A 50 5.27 -10.56 -15.09
CA GLY A 50 4.07 -9.72 -15.05
C GLY A 50 3.23 -9.99 -13.80
N VAL A 51 2.94 -11.26 -13.51
CA VAL A 51 2.19 -11.67 -12.31
C VAL A 51 2.90 -11.21 -11.03
N ARG A 52 4.23 -11.39 -10.95
CA ARG A 52 5.02 -10.97 -9.80
C ARG A 52 4.99 -9.45 -9.60
N GLY A 53 5.15 -8.69 -10.69
CA GLY A 53 5.05 -7.23 -10.66
C GLY A 53 3.67 -6.77 -10.20
N ASN A 54 2.61 -7.38 -10.73
CA ASN A 54 1.23 -7.08 -10.34
C ASN A 54 0.97 -7.42 -8.87
N HIS A 55 1.47 -8.56 -8.39
CA HIS A 55 1.34 -8.95 -6.99
C HIS A 55 2.06 -7.97 -6.05
N GLN A 56 3.27 -7.52 -6.40
CA GLN A 56 4.00 -6.50 -5.65
C GLN A 56 3.23 -5.16 -5.63
N ALA A 57 2.75 -4.70 -6.78
CA ALA A 57 1.96 -3.48 -6.88
C ALA A 57 0.67 -3.56 -6.04
N LEU A 58 -0.04 -4.68 -6.11
CA LEU A 58 -1.27 -4.89 -5.35
C LEU A 58 -1.01 -4.91 -3.84
N ARG A 59 0.09 -5.52 -3.39
CA ARG A 59 0.49 -5.48 -1.96
C ARG A 59 0.77 -4.06 -1.50
N ALA A 60 1.52 -3.28 -2.28
CA ALA A 60 1.79 -1.88 -1.95
C ALA A 60 0.49 -1.04 -1.89
N GLN A 61 -0.42 -1.23 -2.86
CA GLN A 61 -1.72 -0.56 -2.86
C GLN A 61 -2.59 -0.96 -1.67
N LEU A 62 -2.63 -2.25 -1.33
CA LEU A 62 -3.36 -2.75 -0.17
C LEU A 62 -2.83 -2.13 1.12
N HIS A 63 -1.50 -2.09 1.29
CA HIS A 63 -0.86 -1.44 2.44
C HIS A 63 -1.26 0.04 2.53
N GLN A 64 -1.19 0.78 1.41
CA GLN A 64 -1.62 2.19 1.38
C GLN A 64 -3.10 2.37 1.75
N LEU A 65 -3.98 1.50 1.24
CA LEU A 65 -5.41 1.52 1.57
C LEU A 65 -5.65 1.19 3.05
N GLN A 66 -4.90 0.26 3.63
CA GLN A 66 -4.98 -0.05 5.06
C GLN A 66 -4.55 1.14 5.92
N LEU A 67 -3.50 1.87 5.53
CA LEU A 67 -3.10 3.12 6.20
C LEU A 67 -4.20 4.17 6.11
N HIS A 68 -4.77 4.41 4.92
CA HIS A 68 -5.87 5.36 4.75
C HIS A 68 -7.11 4.96 5.56
N ALA A 69 -7.49 3.69 5.55
CA ALA A 69 -8.60 3.18 6.33
C ALA A 69 -8.37 3.36 7.83
N ALA A 70 -7.15 3.12 8.31
CA ALA A 70 -6.79 3.40 9.70
C ALA A 70 -6.96 4.88 10.02
N VAL A 71 -6.41 5.79 9.21
CA VAL A 71 -6.54 7.25 9.42
C VAL A 71 -8.02 7.67 9.47
N LEU A 72 -8.85 7.17 8.56
CA LEU A 72 -10.28 7.48 8.53
C LEU A 72 -11.03 6.90 9.74
N GLY A 73 -10.72 5.66 10.14
CA GLY A 73 -11.33 5.01 11.31
C GLY A 73 -11.05 5.76 12.63
N HIS A 74 -9.86 6.32 12.78
CA HIS A 74 -9.51 7.15 13.94
C HIS A 74 -10.21 8.52 13.91
N GLY A 75 -10.46 9.07 12.71
CA GLY A 75 -11.20 10.32 12.54
C GLY A 75 -12.67 10.26 12.98
N HIS A 76 -13.30 9.08 12.96
CA HIS A 76 -14.70 8.90 13.37
C HIS A 76 -14.86 8.63 14.87
N GLY A 77 -13.82 8.15 15.54
CA GLY A 77 -13.88 7.83 16.98
C GLY A 77 -13.68 9.04 17.87
N HIS A 78 -12.67 9.88 17.61
CA HIS A 78 -12.35 11.05 18.42
C HIS A 78 -11.53 12.04 17.58
N GLY A 79 -12.21 12.94 16.87
CA GLY A 79 -11.56 14.18 16.46
C GLY A 79 -11.09 14.92 17.73
N PRO A 80 -9.94 15.61 17.72
CA PRO A 80 -9.64 16.57 18.77
C PRO A 80 -10.72 17.64 18.67
N LEU A 81 -11.75 17.47 19.49
CA LEU A 81 -12.61 18.53 19.97
C LEU A 81 -11.71 19.39 20.85
N LEU A 82 -10.75 20.09 20.22
CA LEU A 82 -10.36 21.37 20.79
C LEU A 82 -11.62 22.19 20.69
N ALA A 83 -12.32 22.24 21.82
CA ALA A 83 -13.05 23.38 22.30
C ALA A 83 -12.88 24.56 21.35
N ALA A 84 -13.75 24.60 20.33
CA ALA A 84 -14.21 25.88 19.85
C ALA A 84 -14.80 26.50 21.11
N THR A 85 -14.07 27.44 21.71
CA THR A 85 -14.66 28.44 22.60
C THR A 85 -16.02 28.80 22.00
N PRO A 86 -17.12 28.67 22.75
CA PRO A 86 -18.45 28.90 22.22
C PRO A 86 -18.54 30.39 21.84
N MET A 87 -18.28 30.68 20.57
CA MET A 87 -18.84 31.85 19.91
C MET A 87 -20.05 31.32 19.15
N ASP A 88 -21.21 31.60 19.73
CA ASP A 88 -22.57 31.35 19.28
C ASP A 88 -22.72 30.95 17.81
N GLY A 89 -23.11 29.70 17.59
CA GLY A 89 -23.58 29.20 16.30
C GLY A 89 -23.98 27.72 16.41
N PRO A 90 -25.22 27.33 16.06
CA PRO A 90 -25.72 25.98 16.31
C PRO A 90 -24.88 24.96 15.56
N SER A 91 -24.20 24.12 16.35
CA SER A 91 -23.32 23.06 15.90
C SER A 91 -24.14 21.86 15.42
N ASP A 92 -24.48 21.84 14.14
CA ASP A 92 -24.93 20.61 13.49
C ASP A 92 -23.71 19.78 13.11
N LEU A 93 -23.55 18.67 13.83
CA LEU A 93 -22.72 17.53 13.46
C LEU A 93 -23.05 17.15 12.02
N THR A 94 -22.25 17.66 11.08
CA THR A 94 -22.55 17.50 9.66
C THR A 94 -22.07 16.11 9.24
N PRO A 95 -22.95 15.18 8.85
CA PRO A 95 -22.52 13.89 8.33
C PRO A 95 -21.72 14.13 7.04
N LEU A 96 -20.58 13.44 6.90
CA LEU A 96 -19.68 13.52 5.73
C LEU A 96 -20.32 13.05 4.41
N LEU A 97 -21.59 12.62 4.45
CA LEU A 97 -22.38 12.18 3.30
C LEU A 97 -23.74 12.88 3.37
N GLN A 98 -23.87 14.04 2.70
CA GLN A 98 -25.16 14.71 2.52
C GLN A 98 -25.93 14.06 1.37
N PRO A 99 -27.26 13.89 1.49
CA PRO A 99 -28.10 13.41 0.39
C PRO A 99 -28.08 14.40 -0.79
N PRO A 100 -28.23 13.93 -2.04
CA PRO A 100 -28.14 14.78 -3.22
C PRO A 100 -29.33 15.75 -3.25
N GLY A 101 -29.10 17.05 -3.08
CA GLY A 101 -30.13 18.09 -3.21
C GLY A 101 -29.94 19.37 -2.39
N THR A 102 -29.00 19.43 -1.44
CA THR A 102 -28.72 20.66 -0.68
C THR A 102 -27.63 21.51 -1.35
N PRO A 103 -27.74 22.87 -1.32
CA PRO A 103 -26.69 23.73 -1.86
C PRO A 103 -25.37 23.40 -1.17
N HIS A 104 -24.31 23.21 -1.96
CA HIS A 104 -22.97 22.86 -1.48
C HIS A 104 -22.57 23.82 -0.36
N ARG A 105 -22.64 23.38 0.91
CA ARG A 105 -21.94 24.07 2.01
C ARG A 105 -20.46 24.00 1.64
N ASP A 106 -19.81 25.15 1.51
CA ASP A 106 -18.36 25.24 1.35
C ASP A 106 -17.70 24.43 2.46
N LEU A 107 -17.24 23.22 2.11
CA LEU A 107 -16.65 22.29 3.06
C LEU A 107 -15.24 22.79 3.38
N ARG A 108 -15.13 23.70 4.36
CA ARG A 108 -13.84 24.22 4.82
C ARG A 108 -13.12 23.15 5.63
N VAL A 109 -12.20 22.43 5.00
CA VAL A 109 -11.31 21.49 5.69
C VAL A 109 -10.19 22.27 6.39
N ASN A 110 -10.16 22.22 7.72
CA ASN A 110 -9.16 22.92 8.56
C ASN A 110 -8.10 21.98 9.17
N PHE A 111 -8.04 20.72 8.74
CA PHE A 111 -7.13 19.73 9.32
C PHE A 111 -6.52 18.82 8.25
N VAL A 112 -5.36 18.26 8.56
CA VAL A 112 -4.68 17.23 7.77
C VAL A 112 -4.43 16.03 8.68
N ALA A 113 -4.76 14.83 8.21
CA ALA A 113 -4.52 13.58 8.92
C ALA A 113 -3.73 12.63 8.02
N GLY A 114 -2.80 11.87 8.59
CA GLY A 114 -1.93 10.96 7.87
C GLY A 114 -1.23 9.99 8.81
N ALA A 115 -0.55 8.99 8.23
CA ALA A 115 0.29 8.05 8.95
C ALA A 115 1.75 8.52 8.94
N VAL A 116 2.45 8.33 10.06
CA VAL A 116 3.88 8.62 10.19
C VAL A 116 4.55 7.48 10.95
N GLU A 117 5.76 7.11 10.56
CA GLU A 117 6.55 6.15 11.32
C GLU A 117 6.77 6.64 12.76
N PRO A 118 6.66 5.76 13.78
CA PRO A 118 6.76 6.16 15.18
C PRO A 118 8.09 6.84 15.52
N GLY A 119 9.20 6.40 14.91
CA GLY A 119 10.52 7.02 15.09
C GLY A 119 10.65 8.43 14.51
N LYS A 120 9.79 8.79 13.53
CA LYS A 120 9.81 10.10 12.85
C LYS A 120 8.79 11.08 13.42
N ALA A 121 7.82 10.63 14.22
CA ALA A 121 6.75 11.46 14.77
C ALA A 121 7.28 12.69 15.52
N ALA A 122 8.20 12.51 16.47
CA ALA A 122 8.77 13.62 17.25
C ALA A 122 9.60 14.60 16.41
N ALA A 123 10.25 14.12 15.34
CA ALA A 123 10.99 14.99 14.42
C ALA A 123 10.04 15.84 13.58
N LEU A 124 8.95 15.22 13.08
CA LEU A 124 7.90 15.90 12.33
C LEU A 124 7.22 16.99 13.18
N GLU A 125 6.88 16.69 14.43
CA GLU A 125 6.28 17.66 15.35
C GLU A 125 7.19 18.87 15.56
N ARG A 126 8.48 18.64 15.85
CA ARG A 126 9.45 19.74 16.00
C ARG A 126 9.61 20.58 14.73
N LEU A 127 9.55 19.94 13.56
CA LEU A 127 9.60 20.63 12.26
C LEU A 127 8.36 21.53 12.08
N LEU A 128 7.17 20.96 12.26
CA LEU A 128 5.91 21.68 12.11
C LEU A 128 5.79 22.80 13.14
N TRP A 129 6.22 22.59 14.39
CA TRP A 129 6.23 23.62 15.43
C TRP A 129 7.05 24.85 15.01
N ARG A 130 8.24 24.62 14.44
CA ARG A 130 9.12 25.68 13.94
C ARG A 130 8.54 26.39 12.72
N ALA A 131 7.99 25.63 11.77
CA ALA A 131 7.40 26.19 10.55
C ALA A 131 6.15 27.03 10.86
N CYS A 132 5.29 26.55 11.77
CA CYS A 132 4.05 27.20 12.18
C CYS A 132 4.24 28.24 13.29
N ARG A 133 5.49 28.53 13.71
CA ARG A 133 5.83 29.52 14.75
C ARG A 133 5.04 29.33 16.07
N GLY A 134 4.80 28.07 16.45
CA GLY A 134 4.04 27.72 17.66
C GLY A 134 2.52 27.64 17.49
N PHE A 135 1.97 27.94 16.31
CA PHE A 135 0.54 27.77 16.01
C PHE A 135 0.29 26.40 15.36
N LEU A 136 0.50 25.32 16.11
CA LEU A 136 0.25 23.95 15.67
C LEU A 136 -0.52 23.18 16.74
N ILE A 137 -1.56 22.48 16.31
CA ILE A 137 -2.22 21.45 17.09
C ILE A 137 -1.95 20.13 16.39
N ALA A 138 -1.10 19.29 17.00
CA ALA A 138 -0.80 17.96 16.52
C ALA A 138 -1.32 16.92 17.51
N SER A 139 -1.91 15.84 17.01
CA SER A 139 -2.30 14.68 17.81
C SER A 139 -1.72 13.44 17.14
N PHE A 140 -0.83 12.75 17.85
CA PHE A 140 -0.29 11.47 17.42
C PHE A 140 -0.98 10.37 18.21
N ARG A 141 -1.49 9.37 17.49
CA ARG A 141 -2.05 8.15 18.08
C ARG A 141 -1.33 6.96 17.51
N GLU A 142 -0.86 6.09 18.39
CA GLU A 142 -0.29 4.82 17.99
C GLU A 142 -1.42 3.90 17.52
N THR A 143 -1.23 3.24 16.38
CA THR A 143 -2.20 2.29 15.83
C THR A 143 -1.79 0.88 16.26
N GLU A 144 -2.70 0.12 16.86
CA GLU A 144 -2.41 -1.23 17.40
C GLU A 144 -1.94 -2.23 16.33
N ARG A 145 -2.22 -1.96 15.05
CA ARG A 145 -1.66 -2.72 13.93
C ARG A 145 -0.30 -2.16 13.55
N GLN A 146 0.77 -2.87 13.94
CA GLN A 146 2.02 -2.81 13.19
C GLN A 146 1.72 -3.29 11.77
N LEU A 147 1.59 -2.34 10.84
CA LEU A 147 1.41 -2.65 9.44
C LEU A 147 2.80 -2.98 8.89
N GLU A 148 3.00 -4.26 8.60
CA GLU A 148 4.28 -4.73 8.04
C GLU A 148 4.50 -4.06 6.68
N ASP A 149 5.67 -3.45 6.51
CA ASP A 149 6.07 -2.87 5.23
C ASP A 149 6.25 -3.99 4.18
N PRO A 150 5.77 -3.80 2.94
CA PRO A 150 5.78 -4.83 1.89
C PRO A 150 7.17 -5.21 1.35
#